data_AF-A0A1Z3MV64-F1
#
_entry.id   AF-A0A1Z3MV64-F1
#
_cell.length_a   1.000
_cell.length_b   1.000
_cell.length_c   1.000
_cell.angle_alpha   90.00
_cell.angle_beta   90.00
_cell.angle_gamma   90.00
#
_symmetry.space_group_name_H-M   'P 1'
#
loop_
_entity.id
_entity.type
_entity.pdbx_description
1 polymer ?
#
loop_
_entity_poly.entity_id
_entity_poly.type
_entity_poly.pdbx_seq_one_letter_code
_entity_poly.pdbx_strand_id
1 'polypeptide(L)'
;MSQQLGLSLSPPMLPALYYFIVSIVVFFLLYFGKQKITRLRKYPLFIAYTLFVIAIAAIQINVFANGYEFVRGFLHIDFDPWRYDSVYWGSLIFAMLYLLAMPRKRY
;
A
#
# COMPACT_ATOMS: atom_id res chain seq x y z
N MET A 1 10.64 30.80 -29.20
CA MET A 1 11.44 29.70 -28.63
C MET A 1 11.07 29.58 -27.17
N SER A 2 9.98 28.87 -26.87
CA SER A 2 9.28 28.91 -25.57
C SER A 2 8.54 27.60 -25.33
N GLN A 3 9.25 26.48 -25.52
CA GLN A 3 8.71 25.12 -25.33
C GLN A 3 9.47 24.33 -24.25
N GLN A 4 10.52 24.90 -23.66
CA GLN A 4 11.34 24.22 -22.65
C GLN A 4 10.93 24.53 -21.20
N LEU A 5 10.04 25.50 -20.96
CA LEU A 5 9.69 25.92 -19.59
C LEU A 5 8.59 25.05 -18.93
N GLY A 6 7.89 24.20 -19.71
CA GLY A 6 6.81 23.34 -19.20
C GLY A 6 7.22 21.92 -18.82
N LEU A 7 8.46 21.50 -19.13
CA LEU A 7 8.94 20.13 -18.90
C LEU A 7 9.72 19.95 -17.58
N SER A 8 10.00 21.04 -16.85
CA SER A 8 10.77 20.99 -15.59
C SER A 8 9.92 20.92 -14.32
N LEU A 9 8.60 20.73 -14.42
CA LEU A 9 7.68 20.70 -13.28
C LEU A 9 7.04 19.33 -13.01
N SER A 10 7.52 18.26 -13.65
CA SER A 10 7.12 16.91 -13.22
C SER A 10 7.99 16.48 -12.04
N PRO A 11 7.40 16.19 -10.86
CA PRO A 11 8.16 15.60 -9.77
C PRO A 11 8.78 14.28 -10.25
N PRO A 12 9.98 13.93 -9.74
CA PRO A 12 10.72 12.76 -10.24
C PRO A 12 9.83 11.52 -10.17
N MET A 13 9.64 10.79 -11.28
CA MET A 13 8.70 9.65 -11.30
C MET A 13 9.22 8.41 -10.54
N LEU A 14 10.52 8.39 -10.25
CA LEU A 14 11.24 7.26 -9.65
C LEU A 14 10.71 6.85 -8.26
N PRO A 15 10.48 7.77 -7.31
CA PRO A 15 9.92 7.45 -6.00
C PRO A 15 8.49 6.89 -6.07
N ALA A 16 7.65 7.42 -6.96
CA ALA A 16 6.31 6.86 -7.20
C ALA A 16 6.39 5.43 -7.74
N LEU A 17 7.30 5.17 -8.68
CA LEU A 17 7.52 3.82 -9.22
C LEU A 17 7.94 2.82 -8.13
N TYR A 18 8.87 3.20 -7.24
CA TYR A 18 9.26 2.36 -6.11
C TYR A 18 8.09 2.08 -5.17
N TYR A 19 7.28 3.10 -4.87
CA TYR A 19 6.08 2.93 -4.05
C TYR A 19 5.11 1.90 -4.66
N PHE A 20 4.89 1.94 -5.97
CA PHE A 20 4.05 0.95 -6.67
C PHE A 20 4.66 -0.45 -6.64
N ILE A 21 5.95 -0.60 -6.91
CA ILE A 21 6.64 -1.89 -6.86
C ILE A 21 6.52 -2.50 -5.46
N VAL A 22 6.79 -1.72 -4.41
CA VAL A 22 6.69 -2.19 -3.02
C VAL A 22 5.25 -2.59 -2.70
N SER A 23 4.26 -1.80 -3.10
CA SER A 23 2.84 -2.11 -2.84
C SER A 23 2.39 -3.40 -3.55
N ILE A 24 2.86 -3.63 -4.78
CA ILE A 24 2.61 -4.88 -5.50
C ILE A 24 3.26 -6.08 -4.80
N VAL A 25 4.53 -5.95 -4.38
CA VAL A 25 5.23 -7.02 -3.66
C VAL A 25 4.51 -7.36 -2.36
N VAL A 26 4.10 -6.36 -1.59
CA VAL A 26 3.32 -6.54 -0.35
C VAL A 26 1.99 -7.22 -0.64
N PHE A 27 1.28 -6.83 -1.70
CA PHE A 27 0.03 -7.51 -2.10
C PHE A 27 0.25 -9.00 -2.35
N PHE A 28 1.28 -9.37 -3.13
CA PHE A 28 1.57 -10.78 -3.41
C PHE A 28 1.95 -11.54 -2.14
N LEU A 29 2.75 -10.94 -1.25
CA LEU A 29 3.07 -11.54 0.05
C LEU A 29 1.80 -11.80 0.89
N LEU A 30 0.89 -10.83 0.95
CA LEU A 30 -0.40 -10.99 1.63
C LEU A 30 -1.28 -12.06 0.96
N TYR A 31 -1.22 -12.16 -0.37
CA TYR A 31 -1.98 -13.17 -1.10
C TYR A 31 -1.45 -14.59 -0.87
N PHE A 32 -0.13 -14.79 -0.87
CA PHE A 32 0.47 -16.08 -0.55
C PHE A 32 0.28 -16.47 0.92
N GLY A 33 0.41 -15.49 1.82
CA GLY A 33 0.14 -15.70 3.25
C GLY A 33 -1.28 -16.20 3.49
N LYS A 34 -2.28 -15.60 2.83
CA LYS A 34 -3.68 -16.06 2.85
C LYS A 34 -3.80 -17.54 2.51
N GLN A 35 -3.18 -18.00 1.41
CA GLN A 35 -3.24 -19.41 1.00
C GLN A 35 -2.67 -20.35 2.07
N LYS A 36 -1.55 -19.96 2.69
CA LYS A 36 -0.90 -20.75 3.74
C LYS A 36 -1.78 -20.83 4.99
N ILE A 37 -2.35 -19.71 5.44
CA ILE A 37 -3.24 -19.66 6.61
C ILE A 37 -4.51 -20.47 6.40
N THR A 38 -5.13 -20.38 5.22
CA THR A 38 -6.32 -21.17 4.88
C THR A 38 -6.02 -22.68 4.90
N ARG A 39 -4.81 -23.11 4.49
CA ARG A 39 -4.40 -24.53 4.56
C ARG A 39 -4.18 -25.02 5.99
N LEU A 40 -3.65 -24.17 6.87
CA LEU A 40 -3.32 -24.57 8.25
C LEU A 40 -4.54 -24.78 9.15
N ARG A 41 -5.71 -24.22 8.79
CA ARG A 41 -7.00 -24.37 9.53
C ARG A 41 -6.92 -24.07 11.04
N LYS A 42 -5.90 -23.34 11.50
CA LYS A 42 -5.75 -22.93 12.90
C LYS A 42 -6.48 -21.62 13.14
N TYR A 43 -7.49 -21.65 14.01
CA TYR A 43 -8.30 -20.47 14.35
C TYR A 43 -7.52 -19.26 14.89
N PRO A 44 -6.56 -19.39 15.83
CA PRO A 44 -5.82 -18.22 16.31
C PRO A 44 -4.94 -17.60 15.21
N LEU A 45 -4.39 -18.44 14.32
CA LEU A 45 -3.55 -17.99 13.22
C LEU A 45 -4.37 -17.23 12.16
N PHE A 46 -5.62 -17.64 11.96
CA PHE A 46 -6.58 -16.91 11.11
C PHE A 46 -6.87 -15.50 11.64
N ILE A 47 -7.12 -15.37 12.94
CA ILE A 47 -7.39 -14.06 13.57
C ILE A 47 -6.15 -13.17 13.47
N ALA A 48 -4.98 -13.68 13.88
CA ALA A 48 -3.74 -12.93 13.85
C ALA A 48 -3.41 -12.42 12.43
N TYR A 49 -3.60 -13.27 11.42
CA TYR A 49 -3.38 -12.88 10.03
C TYR A 49 -4.40 -11.86 9.52
N THR A 50 -5.66 -11.98 9.94
CA THR A 50 -6.70 -11.00 9.58
C THR A 50 -6.37 -9.62 10.15
N LEU A 51 -5.98 -9.55 11.43
CA LEU A 51 -5.53 -8.31 12.06
C LEU A 51 -4.30 -7.73 11.37
N PHE A 52 -3.35 -8.59 10.98
CA PHE A 52 -2.18 -8.17 10.21
C PHE A 52 -2.56 -7.54 8.87
N VAL A 53 -3.43 -8.20 8.08
CA VAL A 53 -3.92 -7.64 6.80
C VAL A 53 -4.62 -6.29 7.01
N ILE A 54 -5.44 -6.16 8.05
CA ILE A 54 -6.11 -4.89 8.40
C ILE A 54 -5.08 -3.80 8.74
N ALA A 55 -4.06 -4.11 9.53
CA ALA A 55 -3.01 -3.16 9.89
C ALA A 55 -2.27 -2.65 8.64
N ILE A 56 -1.93 -3.54 7.70
CA ILE A 56 -1.26 -3.15 6.44
C ILE A 56 -2.19 -2.34 5.53
N ALA A 57 -3.48 -2.67 5.46
CA ALA A 57 -4.47 -1.85 4.74
C ALA A 57 -4.65 -0.47 5.40
N ALA A 58 -4.62 -0.39 6.72
CA ALA A 58 -4.69 0.87 7.45
C ALA A 58 -3.49 1.78 7.16
N ILE A 59 -2.28 1.23 6.97
CA ILE A 59 -1.12 2.00 6.51
C ILE A 59 -1.43 2.67 5.17
N GLN A 60 -1.99 1.94 4.19
CA GLN A 60 -2.34 2.50 2.89
C GLN A 60 -3.43 3.58 2.98
N ILE A 61 -4.44 3.39 3.83
CA ILE A 61 -5.47 4.42 4.10
C ILE A 61 -4.86 5.66 4.77
N ASN A 62 -3.86 5.50 5.64
CA ASN A 62 -3.18 6.64 6.24
C ASN A 62 -2.27 7.37 5.25
N VAL A 63 -1.62 6.65 4.33
CA VAL A 63 -0.90 7.27 3.20
C VAL A 63 -1.86 8.11 2.34
N PHE A 64 -3.07 7.61 2.10
CA PHE A 64 -4.13 8.36 1.41
C PHE A 64 -4.58 9.60 2.19
N ALA A 65 -4.96 9.42 3.46
CA ALA A 65 -5.64 10.45 4.26
C ALA A 65 -4.68 11.52 4.82
N ASN A 66 -3.50 11.10 5.28
CA ASN A 66 -2.55 11.96 6.00
C ASN A 66 -1.27 12.25 5.17
N GLY A 67 -1.05 11.54 4.05
CA GLY A 67 0.01 11.86 3.10
C GLY A 67 1.40 11.93 3.74
N TYR A 68 2.07 13.06 3.53
CA TYR A 68 3.45 13.30 3.96
C TYR A 68 3.63 13.24 5.48
N GLU A 69 2.67 13.73 6.27
CA GLU A 69 2.76 13.74 7.74
C GLU A 69 2.84 12.32 8.30
N PHE A 70 2.07 11.39 7.73
CA PHE A 70 2.11 9.99 8.14
C PHE A 70 3.39 9.28 7.67
N VAL A 71 3.79 9.49 6.40
CA VAL A 71 4.97 8.83 5.85
C VAL A 71 6.25 9.31 6.53
N ARG A 72 6.36 10.60 6.85
CA ARG A 72 7.50 11.13 7.59
C ARG A 72 7.44 10.83 9.08
N GLY A 73 6.27 10.97 9.71
CA GLY A 73 6.14 10.80 11.16
C GLY A 73 6.14 9.34 11.62
N PHE A 74 5.42 8.46 10.91
CA PHE A 74 5.29 7.05 11.29
C PHE A 74 6.31 6.17 10.60
N LEU A 75 6.46 6.32 9.27
CA LEU A 75 7.38 5.49 8.49
C LEU A 75 8.82 6.04 8.47
N HIS A 76 9.05 7.29 8.90
CA HIS A 76 10.36 7.95 8.87
C HIS A 76 10.97 8.00 7.45
N ILE A 77 10.13 8.07 6.42
CA ILE A 77 10.55 8.15 5.02
C ILE A 77 10.32 9.58 4.53
N ASP A 78 11.34 10.20 3.93
CA ASP A 78 11.20 11.49 3.23
C ASP A 78 10.62 11.27 1.83
N PHE A 79 9.33 10.91 1.79
CA PHE A 79 8.56 10.75 0.57
C PHE A 79 7.21 11.45 0.74
N ASP A 80 6.90 12.36 -0.16
CA ASP A 80 5.65 13.11 -0.20
C ASP A 80 4.67 12.48 -1.19
N PRO A 81 3.63 11.75 -0.73
CA PRO A 81 2.65 11.09 -1.58
C PRO A 81 1.74 12.08 -2.31
N TRP A 82 1.48 13.26 -1.73
CA TRP A 82 0.55 14.24 -2.29
C TRP A 82 1.12 14.98 -3.50
N ARG A 83 2.43 14.91 -3.71
CA ARG A 83 3.06 15.35 -4.95
C ARG A 83 2.67 14.51 -6.17
N TYR A 84 2.07 13.32 -5.98
CA TYR A 84 1.70 12.43 -7.07
C TYR A 84 0.24 11.98 -6.93
N ASP A 85 -0.64 12.50 -7.78
CA ASP A 85 -2.05 12.06 -7.83
C ASP A 85 -2.18 10.54 -8.02
N SER A 86 -1.24 9.93 -8.76
CA SER A 86 -1.19 8.49 -8.96
C SER A 86 -0.96 7.72 -7.66
N VAL A 87 -0.08 8.21 -6.77
CA VAL A 87 0.21 7.59 -5.47
C VAL A 87 -0.96 7.79 -4.52
N TYR A 88 -1.59 8.97 -4.54
CA TYR A 88 -2.81 9.23 -3.79
C TYR A 88 -3.91 8.22 -4.13
N TRP A 89 -4.35 8.14 -5.39
CA TRP A 89 -5.38 7.17 -5.79
C TRP A 89 -4.90 5.72 -5.69
N GLY A 90 -3.61 5.47 -5.97
CA GLY A 90 -2.98 4.16 -5.86
C GLY A 90 -3.06 3.60 -4.46
N SER A 91 -2.77 4.40 -3.44
CA SER A 91 -2.83 3.99 -2.03
C SER A 91 -4.23 3.51 -1.62
N LEU A 92 -5.29 4.18 -2.08
CA LEU A 92 -6.66 3.76 -1.85
C LEU A 92 -6.97 2.43 -2.55
N ILE A 93 -6.56 2.27 -3.82
CA ILE A 93 -6.74 1.03 -4.58
C ILE A 93 -6.01 -0.13 -3.88
N PHE A 94 -4.76 0.07 -3.44
CA PHE A 94 -4.00 -0.96 -2.73
C PHE A 94 -4.62 -1.29 -1.37
N ALA A 95 -5.14 -0.31 -0.63
CA ALA A 95 -5.88 -0.58 0.59
C ALA A 95 -7.05 -1.54 0.33
N MET A 96 -7.84 -1.29 -0.71
CA MET A 96 -8.95 -2.17 -1.10
C MET A 96 -8.47 -3.55 -1.56
N LEU A 97 -7.40 -3.62 -2.35
CA LEU A 97 -6.81 -4.88 -2.80
C LEU A 97 -6.30 -5.71 -1.61
N TYR A 98 -5.67 -5.08 -0.62
CA TYR A 98 -5.16 -5.78 0.56
C TYR A 98 -6.29 -6.44 1.35
N LEU A 99 -7.46 -5.81 1.42
CA LEU A 99 -8.65 -6.42 2.04
C LEU A 99 -9.11 -7.69 1.30
N LEU A 100 -8.89 -7.81 -0.02
CA LEU A 100 -9.16 -9.06 -0.75
C LEU A 100 -8.22 -10.21 -0.32
N ALA A 101 -7.04 -9.87 0.21
CA ALA A 101 -6.11 -10.83 0.80
C ALA A 101 -6.52 -11.30 2.20
N MET A 102 -7.67 -10.83 2.74
CA MET A 102 -8.23 -11.41 3.97
C MET A 102 -8.50 -12.91 3.80
N PRO A 103 -8.15 -13.72 4.81
CA PRO A 103 -8.46 -15.14 4.78
C PRO A 103 -9.98 -15.32 4.89
N ARG A 104 -10.55 -16.14 4.00
CA ARG A 104 -11.97 -16.50 4.07
C ARG A 104 -12.12 -17.80 4.85
N LYS A 105 -13.02 -17.81 5.83
CA LYS A 105 -13.45 -19.04 6.50
C LYS A 105 -14.22 -19.88 5.47
N ARG A 106 -13.59 -20.92 4.93
CA ARG A 106 -14.30 -22.05 4.31
C ARG A 106 -14.64 -22.99 5.47
N TYR A 107 -15.84 -22.84 6.01
CA TYR A 107 -16.52 -23.96 6.69
C TYR A 107 -17.27 -24.75 5.64
#